data_AF-A0A6J6S4B1-F1
#
_entry.id   AF-A0A6J6S4B1-F1
#
_cell.length_a   1.000
_cell.length_b   1.000
_cell.length_c   1.000
_cell.angle_alpha   90.00
_cell.angle_beta   90.00
_cell.angle_gamma   90.00
#
_symmetry.space_group_name_H-M   'P 1'
#
loop_
_entity.id
_entity.type
_entity.pdbx_description
1 polymer ?
#
loop_
_entity_poly.entity_id
_entity_poly.type
_entity_poly.pdbx_seq_one_letter_code
_entity_poly.pdbx_strand_id
1 'polypeptide(L)'
;MAALDVVAGIEGDYLGGVLFSALGKYSHPATAKSRANSVASLKRLAIAAQAKGITIGLEPVNRYESNLINTIDQAVEMIKDIGEPNVKVHIDIYHMNIEEQDLASPIINNAEHIGYVHIGASHRGGLGTGNVDFDELFGALAKINYKGIITFESFSSAIVHPDLSLALAIWRNLWTENKPMALNARKYMVEHIIRANNLA
;
A
#
# COMPACT_ATOMS: atom_id res chain seq x y z
N MET A 1 -14.98 -13.08 -0.95
CA MET A 1 -14.34 -14.30 -1.51
C MET A 1 -14.14 -14.22 -3.02
N ALA A 2 -15.08 -13.70 -3.81
CA ALA A 2 -14.94 -13.61 -5.28
C ALA A 2 -13.60 -13.03 -5.78
N ALA A 3 -13.05 -11.99 -5.11
CA ALA A 3 -11.74 -11.46 -5.47
C ALA A 3 -10.60 -12.50 -5.35
N LEU A 4 -10.65 -13.39 -4.35
CA LEU A 4 -9.69 -14.50 -4.24
C LEU A 4 -9.82 -15.50 -5.38
N ASP A 5 -11.04 -15.74 -5.87
CA ASP A 5 -11.26 -16.63 -7.00
C ASP A 5 -10.71 -16.02 -8.30
N VAL A 6 -10.83 -14.71 -8.46
CA VAL A 6 -10.20 -13.98 -9.59
C VAL A 6 -8.68 -14.07 -9.49
N VAL A 7 -8.10 -13.76 -8.33
CA VAL A 7 -6.64 -13.84 -8.11
C VAL A 7 -6.12 -15.24 -8.41
N ALA A 8 -6.76 -16.28 -7.87
CA ALA A 8 -6.39 -17.67 -8.15
C ALA A 8 -6.55 -18.02 -9.64
N GLY A 9 -7.60 -17.52 -10.29
CA GLY A 9 -7.86 -17.77 -11.71
C GLY A 9 -6.85 -17.14 -12.67
N ILE A 10 -6.11 -16.11 -12.23
CA ILE A 10 -4.99 -15.51 -12.98
C ILE A 10 -3.63 -15.97 -12.45
N GLU A 11 -3.59 -17.02 -11.62
CA GLU A 11 -2.37 -17.54 -10.99
C GLU A 11 -1.62 -16.51 -10.13
N GLY A 12 -2.35 -15.51 -9.60
CA GLY A 12 -1.81 -14.55 -8.65
C GLY A 12 -1.71 -15.14 -7.23
N ASP A 13 -0.78 -14.61 -6.46
CA ASP A 13 -0.46 -15.05 -5.09
C ASP A 13 -0.63 -13.93 -4.05
N TYR A 14 -1.16 -12.77 -4.45
CA TYR A 14 -1.32 -11.61 -3.59
C TYR A 14 -2.66 -10.89 -3.83
N LEU A 15 -3.35 -10.53 -2.74
CA LEU A 15 -4.51 -9.64 -2.74
C LEU A 15 -4.29 -8.52 -1.71
N GLY A 16 -4.02 -7.32 -2.20
CA GLY A 16 -3.73 -6.13 -1.39
C GLY A 16 -4.83 -5.06 -1.43
N GLY A 17 -4.69 -4.05 -0.58
CA GLY A 17 -5.49 -2.83 -0.58
C GLY A 17 -6.19 -2.52 0.74
N VAL A 18 -7.16 -1.60 0.68
CA VAL A 18 -8.04 -1.24 1.81
C VAL A 18 -9.12 -2.31 2.01
N LEU A 19 -8.71 -3.45 2.58
CA LEU A 19 -9.58 -4.62 2.79
C LEU A 19 -10.31 -4.61 4.14
N PHE A 20 -9.93 -3.72 5.05
CA PHE A 20 -10.35 -3.67 6.45
C PHE A 20 -11.47 -2.66 6.73
N SER A 21 -11.78 -1.78 5.78
CA SER A 21 -12.85 -0.78 5.86
C SER A 21 -13.36 -0.43 4.46
N ALA A 22 -14.43 0.36 4.35
CA ALA A 22 -14.70 1.04 3.09
C ALA A 22 -13.62 2.10 2.83
N LEU A 23 -13.26 2.31 1.57
CA LEU A 23 -12.39 3.40 1.13
C LEU A 23 -13.19 4.70 1.10
N GLY A 24 -12.76 5.71 1.86
CA GLY A 24 -13.31 7.05 1.77
C GLY A 24 -13.25 7.86 3.07
N LYS A 25 -13.80 9.08 3.01
CA LYS A 25 -13.77 10.02 4.12
C LYS A 25 -14.87 9.72 5.14
N TYR A 26 -14.47 9.24 6.31
CA TYR A 26 -15.38 9.05 7.44
C TYR A 26 -15.66 10.35 8.18
N SER A 27 -16.87 10.47 8.73
CA SER A 27 -17.33 11.60 9.55
C SER A 27 -17.17 11.37 11.07
N HIS A 28 -16.72 10.18 11.47
CA HIS A 28 -16.60 9.75 12.87
C HIS A 28 -15.42 8.77 13.01
N PRO A 29 -14.84 8.63 14.22
CA PRO A 29 -13.80 7.63 14.47
C PRO A 29 -14.35 6.20 14.41
N ALA A 30 -13.45 5.22 14.23
CA ALA A 30 -13.79 3.82 14.38
C ALA A 30 -14.25 3.51 15.82
N THR A 31 -15.11 2.50 15.96
CA THR A 31 -15.55 1.97 17.26
C THR A 31 -14.85 0.65 17.56
N ALA A 32 -14.79 0.26 18.83
CA ALA A 32 -14.29 -1.07 19.21
C ALA A 32 -15.04 -2.20 18.48
N LYS A 33 -16.36 -2.04 18.29
CA LYS A 33 -17.20 -2.99 17.56
C LYS A 33 -16.85 -3.07 16.07
N SER A 34 -16.64 -1.93 15.40
CA SER A 34 -16.27 -1.93 13.97
C SER A 34 -14.89 -2.56 13.75
N ARG A 35 -13.93 -2.27 14.65
CA ARG A 35 -12.61 -2.92 14.62
C ARG A 35 -12.72 -4.44 14.80
N ALA A 36 -13.47 -4.90 15.81
CA ALA A 36 -13.67 -6.33 16.05
C ALA A 36 -14.34 -7.04 14.86
N ASN A 37 -15.33 -6.41 14.23
CA ASN A 37 -15.98 -6.93 13.03
C ASN A 37 -15.01 -7.05 11.85
N SER A 38 -14.11 -6.07 11.68
CA SER A 38 -13.08 -6.08 10.64
C SER A 38 -12.11 -7.24 10.85
N VAL A 39 -11.54 -7.38 12.06
CA VAL A 39 -10.65 -8.49 12.43
C VAL A 39 -11.30 -9.85 12.16
N ALA A 40 -12.53 -10.05 12.63
CA ALA A 40 -13.24 -11.33 12.42
C ALA A 40 -13.48 -11.64 10.93
N SER A 41 -13.72 -10.62 10.12
CA SER A 41 -13.95 -10.78 8.67
C SER A 41 -12.65 -11.05 7.93
N LEU A 42 -11.57 -10.33 8.27
CA LEU A 42 -10.24 -10.52 7.71
C LEU A 42 -9.65 -11.88 8.09
N LYS A 43 -9.88 -12.38 9.30
CA LYS A 43 -9.48 -13.74 9.70
C LYS A 43 -10.11 -14.80 8.78
N ARG A 44 -11.41 -14.70 8.51
CA ARG A 44 -12.08 -15.60 7.55
C ARG A 44 -11.52 -15.45 6.14
N LEU A 45 -11.21 -14.22 5.70
CA LEU A 45 -10.59 -13.96 4.40
C LEU A 45 -9.19 -14.59 4.31
N ALA A 46 -8.36 -14.40 5.33
CA ALA A 46 -6.99 -14.91 5.39
C ALA A 46 -6.96 -16.44 5.36
N ILE A 47 -7.81 -17.13 6.13
CA ILE A 47 -7.95 -18.60 6.08
C ILE A 47 -8.33 -19.08 4.67
N ALA A 48 -9.31 -18.42 4.04
CA ALA A 48 -9.74 -18.77 2.69
C ALA A 48 -8.64 -18.50 1.64
N ALA A 49 -7.87 -17.44 1.81
CA ALA A 49 -6.74 -17.09 0.96
C ALA A 49 -5.58 -18.08 1.11
N GLN A 50 -5.30 -18.54 2.34
CA GLN A 50 -4.24 -19.51 2.62
C GLN A 50 -4.48 -20.82 1.88
N ALA A 51 -5.73 -21.31 1.83
CA ALA A 51 -6.10 -22.51 1.08
C ALA A 51 -5.84 -22.41 -0.43
N LYS A 52 -5.65 -21.19 -0.95
CA LYS A 52 -5.34 -20.88 -2.35
C LYS A 52 -3.89 -20.44 -2.56
N GLY A 53 -3.05 -20.44 -1.52
CA GLY A 53 -1.68 -19.93 -1.59
C GLY A 53 -1.58 -18.41 -1.73
N ILE A 54 -2.62 -17.67 -1.37
CA ILE A 54 -2.70 -16.21 -1.53
C ILE A 54 -2.34 -15.50 -0.21
N THR A 55 -1.46 -14.51 -0.31
CA THR A 55 -1.14 -13.56 0.75
C THR A 55 -2.12 -12.40 0.73
N ILE A 56 -2.58 -11.97 1.91
CA ILE A 56 -3.42 -10.78 2.10
C ILE A 56 -2.54 -9.59 2.50
N GLY A 57 -2.62 -8.51 1.74
CA GLY A 57 -1.99 -7.23 2.04
C GLY A 57 -2.96 -6.24 2.64
N LEU A 58 -2.74 -5.82 3.88
CA LEU A 58 -3.49 -4.70 4.46
C LEU A 58 -2.73 -3.40 4.16
N GLU A 59 -3.36 -2.49 3.43
CA GLU A 59 -2.78 -1.19 3.04
C GLU A 59 -3.19 -0.08 4.03
N PRO A 60 -2.30 0.37 4.95
CA PRO A 60 -2.56 1.58 5.71
C PRO A 60 -2.72 2.76 4.75
N VAL A 61 -3.81 3.51 4.89
CA VAL A 61 -4.10 4.66 4.05
C VAL A 61 -4.29 5.90 4.90
N ASN A 62 -4.18 7.08 4.29
CA ASN A 62 -4.32 8.33 5.03
C ASN A 62 -5.73 8.48 5.65
N ARG A 63 -5.86 9.40 6.61
CA ARG A 63 -7.09 9.72 7.37
C ARG A 63 -8.28 10.17 6.51
N TYR A 64 -8.07 10.46 5.23
CA TYR A 64 -9.12 10.82 4.28
C TYR A 64 -9.68 9.61 3.55
N GLU A 65 -9.01 8.46 3.63
CA GLU A 65 -9.33 7.24 2.91
C GLU A 65 -9.69 6.07 3.86
N SER A 66 -9.30 6.14 5.13
CA SER A 66 -9.84 5.29 6.20
C SER A 66 -9.78 5.97 7.57
N ASN A 67 -10.64 5.54 8.50
CA ASN A 67 -10.59 5.90 9.91
C ASN A 67 -10.13 4.74 10.82
N LEU A 68 -9.65 3.63 10.24
CA LEU A 68 -9.36 2.40 10.99
C LEU A 68 -7.86 2.06 11.06
N ILE A 69 -7.15 2.08 9.92
CA ILE A 69 -5.71 1.81 9.86
C ILE A 69 -5.06 2.90 9.01
N ASN A 70 -4.21 3.70 9.64
CA ASN A 70 -3.54 4.84 9.03
C ASN A 70 -2.01 4.77 9.11
N THR A 71 -1.46 3.90 9.95
CA THR A 71 -0.01 3.67 10.07
C THR A 71 0.35 2.19 9.95
N ILE A 72 1.61 1.90 9.65
CA ILE A 72 2.18 0.55 9.60
C ILE A 72 2.03 -0.15 10.95
N ASP A 73 2.28 0.55 12.06
CA ASP A 73 2.13 -0.03 13.42
C ASP A 73 0.69 -0.49 13.68
N GLN A 74 -0.31 0.30 13.29
CA GLN A 74 -1.72 -0.09 13.40
C GLN A 74 -2.07 -1.30 12.53
N ALA A 75 -1.48 -1.42 11.33
CA ALA A 75 -1.66 -2.60 10.50
C ALA A 75 -1.05 -3.85 11.15
N VAL A 76 0.15 -3.72 11.74
CA VAL A 76 0.80 -4.84 12.45
C VAL A 76 -0.01 -5.27 13.68
N GLU A 77 -0.58 -4.34 14.44
CA GLU A 77 -1.52 -4.66 15.52
C GLU A 77 -2.74 -5.43 15.00
N MET A 78 -3.32 -5.01 13.87
CA MET A 78 -4.44 -5.74 13.27
C MET A 78 -4.03 -7.13 12.77
N ILE A 79 -2.85 -7.28 12.17
CA ILE A 79 -2.30 -8.57 11.73
C ILE A 79 -2.16 -9.53 12.91
N LYS A 80 -1.63 -9.05 14.05
CA LYS A 80 -1.51 -9.84 15.29
C LYS A 80 -2.88 -10.30 15.80
N ASP A 81 -3.88 -9.44 15.76
CA ASP A 81 -5.25 -9.80 16.17
C ASP A 81 -5.95 -10.75 15.21
N ILE A 82 -5.67 -10.67 13.91
CA ILE A 82 -6.15 -11.64 12.92
C ILE A 82 -5.55 -13.02 13.20
N GLY A 83 -4.25 -13.06 13.52
CA GLY A 83 -3.54 -14.26 13.97
C GLY A 83 -3.35 -15.32 12.87
N GLU A 84 -3.31 -14.91 11.60
CA GLU A 84 -3.06 -15.79 10.45
C GLU A 84 -1.72 -15.46 9.77
N PRO A 85 -0.92 -16.46 9.36
CA PRO A 85 0.46 -16.24 8.93
C PRO A 85 0.60 -15.63 7.52
N ASN A 86 -0.47 -15.64 6.72
CA ASN A 86 -0.49 -15.14 5.34
C ASN A 86 -1.04 -13.70 5.24
N VAL A 87 -0.99 -12.92 6.33
CA VAL A 87 -1.37 -11.50 6.32
C VAL A 87 -0.12 -10.64 6.51
N LYS A 88 0.06 -9.68 5.61
CA LYS A 88 1.20 -8.77 5.56
C LYS A 88 0.74 -7.32 5.41
N VAL A 89 1.65 -6.40 5.69
CA VAL A 89 1.47 -4.97 5.41
C VAL A 89 1.79 -4.71 3.95
N HIS A 90 0.87 -4.04 3.26
CA HIS A 90 1.08 -3.40 1.97
C HIS A 90 1.38 -1.94 2.28
N ILE A 91 2.61 -1.47 2.08
CA ILE A 91 2.93 -0.06 2.32
C ILE A 91 2.70 0.77 1.05
N ASP A 92 2.25 2.01 1.21
CA ASP A 92 2.15 2.99 0.15
C ASP A 92 2.72 4.32 0.62
N ILE A 93 3.68 4.84 -0.12
CA ILE A 93 4.46 6.00 0.31
C ILE A 93 3.69 7.31 0.20
N TYR A 94 2.70 7.41 -0.70
CA TYR A 94 1.81 8.58 -0.69
C TYR A 94 1.08 8.69 0.66
N HIS A 95 0.63 7.56 1.21
CA HIS A 95 -0.04 7.51 2.50
C HIS A 95 0.91 7.74 3.67
N MET A 96 2.07 7.08 3.64
CA MET A 96 3.10 7.26 4.67
C MET A 96 3.55 8.71 4.79
N ASN A 97 3.72 9.41 3.66
CA ASN A 97 4.12 10.82 3.62
C ASN A 97 3.10 11.78 4.28
N ILE A 98 1.92 11.30 4.66
CA ILE A 98 0.90 12.07 5.39
C ILE A 98 0.84 11.64 6.86
N GLU A 99 0.87 10.35 7.15
CA GLU A 99 0.51 9.80 8.46
C GLU A 99 1.70 9.35 9.31
N GLU A 100 2.80 8.91 8.69
CA GLU A 100 3.96 8.42 9.41
C GLU A 100 4.84 9.58 9.90
N GLN A 101 5.56 9.35 11.00
CA GLN A 101 6.50 10.34 11.54
C GLN A 101 7.70 10.56 10.59
N ASP A 102 8.19 9.49 9.99
CA ASP A 102 9.28 9.42 9.02
C ASP A 102 9.11 8.16 8.17
N LEU A 103 9.85 8.04 7.06
CA LEU A 103 9.65 6.91 6.13
C LEU A 103 10.43 5.66 6.56
N ALA A 104 11.55 5.82 7.26
CA ALA A 104 12.45 4.71 7.56
C ALA A 104 12.02 3.88 8.78
N SER A 105 11.71 4.53 9.89
CA SER A 105 11.51 3.88 11.19
C SER A 105 10.34 2.89 11.18
N PRO A 106 9.15 3.22 10.64
CA PRO A 106 8.03 2.28 10.58
C PRO A 106 8.34 1.03 9.74
N ILE A 107 9.10 1.18 8.64
CA ILE A 107 9.53 0.06 7.79
C ILE A 107 10.52 -0.84 8.53
N ILE A 108 11.54 -0.25 9.15
CA ILE A 108 12.60 -0.99 9.85
C ILE A 108 12.05 -1.75 11.05
N ASN A 109 11.21 -1.09 11.86
CA ASN A 109 10.65 -1.68 13.08
C ASN A 109 9.68 -2.84 12.80
N ASN A 110 9.10 -2.88 11.60
CA ASN A 110 8.09 -3.86 11.21
C ASN A 110 8.53 -4.74 10.02
N ALA A 111 9.84 -4.87 9.80
CA ALA A 111 10.44 -5.52 8.63
C ALA A 111 9.82 -6.88 8.26
N GLU A 112 9.55 -7.73 9.26
CA GLU A 112 9.00 -9.08 9.05
C GLU A 112 7.55 -9.11 8.55
N HIS A 113 6.83 -8.00 8.71
CA HIS A 113 5.44 -7.86 8.33
C HIS A 113 5.25 -7.22 6.96
N ILE A 114 6.26 -6.56 6.39
CA ILE A 114 6.14 -5.89 5.08
C ILE A 114 6.11 -6.94 3.96
N GLY A 115 5.07 -6.91 3.13
CA GLY A 115 4.87 -7.87 2.04
C GLY A 115 4.67 -7.27 0.65
N TYR A 116 4.33 -5.99 0.55
CA TYR A 116 4.10 -5.31 -0.72
C TYR A 116 4.36 -3.81 -0.59
N VAL A 117 4.79 -3.16 -1.68
CA VAL A 117 5.15 -1.74 -1.69
C VAL A 117 4.52 -1.06 -2.91
N HIS A 118 3.75 -0.01 -2.68
CA HIS A 118 3.33 0.98 -3.68
C HIS A 118 4.24 2.20 -3.62
N ILE A 119 4.83 2.57 -4.76
CA ILE A 119 5.61 3.78 -4.94
C ILE A 119 4.74 4.82 -5.65
N GLY A 120 4.38 5.89 -4.94
CA GLY A 120 3.70 7.05 -5.48
C GLY A 120 4.38 8.34 -5.05
N ALA A 121 4.34 9.38 -5.89
CA ALA A 121 4.73 10.73 -5.48
C ALA A 121 3.67 11.32 -4.53
N SER A 122 4.03 12.37 -3.78
CA SER A 122 3.13 13.01 -2.80
C SER A 122 1.85 13.59 -3.40
N HIS A 123 1.85 13.93 -4.68
CA HIS A 123 0.66 14.36 -5.42
C HIS A 123 0.13 13.26 -6.36
N ARG A 124 0.62 12.02 -6.25
CA ARG A 124 0.31 10.85 -7.10
C ARG A 124 0.54 11.03 -8.60
N GLY A 125 1.53 11.86 -8.96
CA GLY A 125 1.97 12.12 -10.34
C GLY A 125 3.29 11.41 -10.66
N GLY A 126 4.15 12.04 -11.46
CA GLY A 126 5.48 11.51 -11.75
C GLY A 126 6.38 11.42 -10.51
N LEU A 127 7.23 10.37 -10.46
CA LEU A 127 8.21 10.21 -9.39
C LEU A 127 9.28 11.31 -9.48
N GLY A 128 9.72 11.80 -8.32
CA GLY A 128 10.70 12.89 -8.21
C GLY A 128 10.17 14.30 -8.48
N THR A 129 8.87 14.47 -8.74
CA THR A 129 8.26 15.81 -8.96
C THR A 129 7.48 16.33 -7.75
N GLY A 130 7.42 15.55 -6.67
CA GLY A 130 6.75 15.89 -5.41
C GLY A 130 7.76 16.14 -4.29
N ASN A 131 7.33 15.89 -3.05
CA ASN A 131 8.12 16.11 -1.83
C ASN A 131 8.34 14.83 -1.00
N VAL A 132 8.19 13.66 -1.61
CA VAL A 132 8.53 12.37 -0.97
C VAL A 132 10.05 12.22 -0.93
N ASP A 133 10.60 11.88 0.23
CA ASP A 133 12.01 11.49 0.36
C ASP A 133 12.21 10.03 -0.09
N PHE A 134 12.45 9.84 -1.38
CA PHE A 134 12.69 8.51 -1.92
C PHE A 134 14.03 7.91 -1.47
N ASP A 135 15.01 8.73 -1.08
CA ASP A 135 16.31 8.22 -0.63
C ASP A 135 16.16 7.57 0.76
N GLU A 136 15.40 8.20 1.65
CA GLU A 136 15.04 7.61 2.95
C GLU A 136 14.27 6.29 2.77
N LEU A 137 13.24 6.30 1.91
CA LEU A 137 12.43 5.11 1.63
C LEU A 137 13.26 3.93 1.12
N PHE A 138 13.99 4.13 0.01
CA PHE A 138 14.73 3.02 -0.61
C PHE A 138 15.90 2.58 0.28
N GLY A 139 16.49 3.50 1.06
CA GLY A 139 17.46 3.17 2.10
C GLY A 139 16.87 2.24 3.18
N ALA A 140 15.66 2.52 3.65
CA ALA A 140 14.96 1.66 4.61
C ALA A 140 14.66 0.28 4.05
N LEU A 141 14.16 0.20 2.81
CA LEU A 141 13.90 -1.08 2.12
C LEU A 141 15.18 -1.89 1.90
N ALA A 142 16.29 -1.24 1.55
CA ALA A 142 17.60 -1.89 1.42
C ALA A 142 18.11 -2.41 2.77
N LYS A 143 17.97 -1.62 3.84
CA LYS A 143 18.39 -1.99 5.21
C LYS A 143 17.66 -3.22 5.74
N ILE A 144 16.39 -3.41 5.41
CA ILE A 144 15.64 -4.62 5.78
C ILE A 144 15.79 -5.76 4.75
N ASN A 145 16.64 -5.56 3.73
CA ASN A 145 16.85 -6.49 2.63
C ASN A 145 15.54 -6.92 1.94
N TYR A 146 14.61 -5.98 1.74
CA TYR A 146 13.31 -6.27 1.14
C TYR A 146 13.46 -6.83 -0.29
N LYS A 147 12.81 -7.96 -0.56
CA LYS A 147 12.83 -8.66 -1.88
C LYS A 147 11.45 -8.81 -2.51
N GLY A 148 10.41 -8.28 -1.87
CA GLY A 148 9.05 -8.35 -2.38
C GLY A 148 8.83 -7.41 -3.56
N ILE A 149 7.58 -7.37 -4.02
CA ILE A 149 7.19 -6.55 -5.17
C ILE A 149 7.18 -5.06 -4.75
N ILE A 150 7.63 -4.23 -5.69
CA ILE A 150 7.56 -2.76 -5.63
C ILE A 150 6.84 -2.28 -6.88
N THR A 151 5.64 -1.74 -6.72
CA THR A 151 4.73 -1.35 -7.81
C THR A 151 4.61 0.16 -7.87
N PHE A 152 4.68 0.73 -9.07
CA PHE A 152 4.43 2.16 -9.29
C PHE A 152 2.92 2.43 -9.35
N GLU A 153 2.45 3.40 -8.56
CA GLU A 153 1.08 3.88 -8.57
C GLU A 153 1.03 5.39 -8.89
N SER A 154 0.21 5.76 -9.87
CA SER A 154 -0.07 7.16 -10.22
C SER A 154 -1.42 7.28 -10.91
N PHE A 155 -2.10 8.42 -10.69
CA PHE A 155 -3.43 8.68 -11.23
C PHE A 155 -3.46 9.98 -12.03
N SER A 156 -4.30 9.96 -13.07
CA SER A 156 -4.68 11.15 -13.82
C SER A 156 -6.14 11.00 -14.22
N SER A 157 -6.93 12.07 -14.01
CA SER A 157 -8.34 12.09 -14.40
C SER A 157 -8.56 11.91 -15.91
N ALA A 158 -7.51 12.03 -16.72
CA ALA A 158 -7.56 11.75 -18.15
C ALA A 158 -7.77 10.26 -18.48
N ILE A 159 -7.46 9.33 -17.56
CA ILE A 159 -7.42 7.88 -17.82
C ILE A 159 -8.18 7.05 -16.78
N VAL A 160 -8.13 7.44 -15.51
CA VAL A 160 -8.62 6.61 -14.40
C VAL A 160 -10.16 6.54 -14.41
N HIS A 161 -10.72 5.38 -14.04
CA HIS A 161 -12.17 5.18 -13.95
C HIS A 161 -12.83 6.29 -13.12
N PRO A 162 -14.01 6.81 -13.51
CA PRO A 162 -14.65 7.93 -12.81
C PRO A 162 -14.85 7.68 -11.31
N ASP A 163 -15.34 6.51 -10.92
CA ASP A 163 -15.60 6.19 -9.50
C ASP A 163 -14.33 6.22 -8.65
N LEU A 164 -13.22 5.69 -9.17
CA LEU A 164 -11.94 5.70 -8.46
C LEU A 164 -11.34 7.11 -8.43
N SER A 165 -11.49 7.86 -9.53
CA SER A 165 -11.09 9.27 -9.58
C SER A 165 -11.84 10.11 -8.54
N LEU A 166 -13.14 9.85 -8.33
CA LEU A 166 -13.95 10.49 -7.30
C LEU A 166 -13.52 10.07 -5.89
N ALA A 167 -13.36 8.76 -5.66
CA ALA A 167 -12.97 8.21 -4.35
C ALA A 167 -11.59 8.71 -3.90
N LEU A 168 -10.64 8.85 -4.83
CA LEU A 168 -9.27 9.30 -4.57
C LEU A 168 -9.06 10.80 -4.82
N ALA A 169 -10.13 11.56 -5.09
CA ALA A 169 -10.06 13.00 -5.32
C ALA A 169 -9.06 13.43 -6.43
N ILE A 170 -9.04 12.70 -7.54
CA ILE A 170 -8.16 12.94 -8.69
C ILE A 170 -8.74 14.07 -9.55
N TRP A 171 -8.54 15.32 -9.13
CA TRP A 171 -9.09 16.52 -9.80
C TRP A 171 -8.17 17.13 -10.86
N ARG A 172 -6.91 16.68 -10.93
CA ARG A 172 -5.89 17.27 -11.79
C ARG A 172 -5.36 16.24 -12.77
N ASN A 173 -5.12 16.69 -14.00
CA ASN A 173 -4.37 15.92 -14.99
C ASN A 173 -2.87 16.20 -14.80
N LEU A 174 -2.20 15.35 -14.01
CA LEU A 174 -0.75 15.46 -13.77
C LEU A 174 0.10 14.90 -14.91
N TRP A 175 -0.53 14.13 -15.79
CA TRP A 175 0.06 13.57 -17.00
C TRP A 175 -1.07 13.17 -17.95
N THR A 176 -0.79 13.13 -19.24
CA THR A 176 -1.73 12.73 -20.30
C THR A 176 -1.23 11.51 -21.08
N GLU A 177 0.08 11.25 -21.06
CA GLU A 177 0.70 10.10 -21.73
C GLU A 177 1.20 9.07 -20.69
N ASN A 178 0.53 7.92 -20.61
CA ASN A 178 0.83 6.89 -19.61
C ASN A 178 2.12 6.12 -19.89
N LYS A 179 2.47 5.87 -21.16
CA LYS A 179 3.64 5.06 -21.53
C LYS A 179 4.97 5.76 -21.18
N PRO A 180 5.20 7.04 -21.53
CA PRO A 180 6.37 7.77 -21.07
C PRO A 180 6.42 7.87 -19.53
N MET A 181 5.27 8.10 -18.89
CA MET A 181 5.16 8.15 -17.42
C MET A 181 5.66 6.85 -16.77
N ALA A 182 5.17 5.70 -17.24
CA ALA A 182 5.57 4.40 -16.70
C ALA A 182 7.06 4.09 -16.94
N LEU A 183 7.61 4.43 -18.11
CA LEU A 183 9.04 4.24 -18.42
C LEU A 183 9.94 5.09 -17.52
N ASN A 184 9.56 6.35 -17.29
CA ASN A 184 10.29 7.26 -16.41
C ASN A 184 10.23 6.78 -14.96
N ALA A 185 9.06 6.36 -14.48
CA ALA A 185 8.90 5.81 -13.13
C ALA A 185 9.76 4.55 -12.92
N ARG A 186 9.76 3.62 -13.88
CA ARG A 186 10.60 2.42 -13.82
C ARG A 186 12.09 2.78 -13.75
N LYS A 187 12.56 3.69 -14.60
CA LYS A 187 13.95 4.15 -14.58
C LYS A 187 14.31 4.74 -13.21
N TYR A 188 13.47 5.65 -12.71
CA TYR A 188 13.67 6.30 -11.41
C TYR A 188 13.76 5.29 -10.26
N MET A 189 12.84 4.32 -10.21
CA MET A 189 12.86 3.25 -9.20
C MET A 189 14.13 2.40 -9.28
N VAL A 190 14.53 1.95 -10.46
CA VAL A 190 15.74 1.12 -10.64
C VAL A 190 16.99 1.85 -10.17
N GLU A 191 17.13 3.14 -10.52
CA GLU A 191 18.27 3.96 -10.11
C GLU A 191 18.34 4.11 -8.58
N HIS A 192 17.20 4.31 -7.91
CA HIS A 192 17.15 4.40 -6.44
C HIS A 192 17.44 3.06 -5.77
N ILE A 193 16.90 1.95 -6.29
CA ILE A 193 17.17 0.61 -5.76
C ILE A 193 18.66 0.28 -5.84
N ILE A 194 19.31 0.52 -6.99
CA ILE A 194 20.74 0.26 -7.16
C ILE A 194 21.55 1.13 -6.19
N ARG A 195 21.25 2.43 -6.13
CA ARG A 195 21.94 3.37 -5.26
C ARG A 195 21.82 2.99 -3.78
N ALA A 196 20.61 2.68 -3.31
CA ALA A 196 20.36 2.31 -1.92
C ALA A 196 21.11 1.01 -1.53
N ASN A 197 21.10 -0.01 -2.38
CA ASN A 197 21.81 -1.27 -2.10
C ASN A 197 23.34 -1.12 -2.11
N ASN A 198 23.88 -0.12 -2.82
CA ASN A 198 25.33 0.16 -2.80
C ASN A 198 25.78 0.92 -1.54
N LEU A 199 24.84 1.51 -0.79
CA LEU A 199 25.09 2.28 0.42
C LEU A 199 24.75 1.51 1.71
N ALA A 200 24.05 0.38 1.61
CA ALA A 200 23.61 -0.47 2.71
C ALA A 200 24.66 -1.54 3.07
#